data_AF-A0A8T4FF54-F1
#
_entry.id   AF-A0A8T4FF54-F1
#
_cell.length_a   1.000
_cell.length_b   1.000
_cell.length_c   1.000
_cell.angle_alpha   90.00
_cell.angle_beta   90.00
_cell.angle_gamma   90.00
#
_symmetry.space_group_name_H-M   'P 1'
#
loop_
_entity.id
_entity.type
_entity.pdbx_description
1 polymer ?
#
loop_
_entity_poly.entity_id
_entity_poly.type
_entity_poly.pdbx_seq_one_letter_code
_entity_poly.pdbx_strand_id
1 'polypeptide(L)'
;MTERDQLWAEGDPAFLLEEGISYVREWARAQHAVADLKAALSELGNGDAMPYLRGDVNVFGAAFVELGRVTPQTAALIAQALAHMRDSQNKADEGRAA
;
A
#
# COMPACT_ATOMS: atom_id res chain seq x y z
N MET A 1 -43.62 16.15 -3.12
CA MET A 1 -42.34 16.90 -3.17
C MET A 1 -41.33 16.03 -2.45
N THR A 2 -40.32 15.59 -3.18
CA THR A 2 -39.55 14.36 -2.94
C THR A 2 -38.56 14.51 -1.78
N GLU A 3 -38.54 13.48 -0.94
CA GLU A 3 -37.84 13.32 0.34
C GLU A 3 -36.33 13.04 0.20
N ARG A 4 -35.64 13.60 -0.81
CA ARG A 4 -34.24 13.24 -1.11
C ARG A 4 -33.29 14.38 -1.50
N ASP A 5 -33.71 15.64 -1.36
CA ASP A 5 -32.89 16.78 -1.82
C ASP A 5 -32.21 17.60 -0.72
N GLN A 6 -32.36 17.27 0.55
CA GLN A 6 -31.72 18.01 1.64
C GLN A 6 -31.42 17.07 2.80
N LEU A 7 -30.20 16.55 2.86
CA LEU A 7 -29.37 16.51 4.06
C LEU A 7 -28.01 15.89 3.67
N TRP A 8 -27.14 16.70 3.06
CA TRP A 8 -25.72 16.53 3.34
C TRP A 8 -25.56 17.03 4.77
N ALA A 9 -25.79 16.14 5.74
CA ALA A 9 -25.57 16.42 7.14
C ALA A 9 -24.08 16.68 7.31
N GLU A 10 -23.73 17.95 7.49
CA GLU A 10 -22.48 18.35 8.11
C GLU A 10 -22.38 17.61 9.45
N GLY A 11 -21.53 16.58 9.51
CA GLY A 11 -21.25 15.86 10.74
C GLY A 11 -21.58 14.36 10.79
N ASP A 12 -21.68 13.62 9.67
CA ASP A 12 -21.51 12.16 9.77
C ASP A 12 -20.03 11.86 10.08
N PRO A 13 -19.75 11.32 11.27
CA PRO A 13 -18.38 11.13 11.70
C PRO A 13 -17.78 9.92 10.99
N ALA A 14 -16.49 9.99 10.67
CA ALA A 14 -15.76 8.97 9.92
C ALA A 14 -15.77 7.55 10.53
N PHE A 15 -16.44 7.32 11.68
CA PHE A 15 -16.50 6.04 12.38
C PHE A 15 -17.62 5.09 11.95
N LEU A 16 -18.53 5.49 11.06
CA LEU A 16 -19.41 4.52 10.37
C LEU A 16 -18.66 3.93 9.18
N LEU A 17 -17.64 3.12 9.47
CA LEU A 17 -16.84 2.38 8.49
C LEU A 17 -17.64 1.16 7.99
N GLU A 18 -18.74 1.39 7.27
CA GLU A 18 -19.42 0.30 6.57
C GLU A 18 -18.55 -0.16 5.39
N GLU A 19 -18.44 -1.47 5.20
CA GLU A 19 -17.60 -2.12 4.18
C GLU A 19 -17.99 -1.72 2.73
N GLY A 20 -19.14 -1.07 2.55
CA GLY A 20 -19.61 -0.48 1.29
C GLY A 20 -18.97 0.87 0.93
N ILE A 21 -18.33 1.57 1.87
CA ILE A 21 -17.77 2.91 1.64
C ILE A 21 -16.36 2.77 1.04
N SER A 22 -16.16 3.39 -0.12
CA SER A 22 -14.89 3.34 -0.89
C SER A 22 -13.66 3.68 -0.03
N TYR A 23 -13.79 4.65 0.88
CA TYR A 23 -12.73 5.07 1.80
C TYR A 23 -12.22 3.93 2.69
N VAL A 24 -13.13 3.14 3.28
CA VAL A 24 -12.79 2.05 4.21
C VAL A 24 -12.05 0.94 3.48
N ARG A 25 -12.52 0.61 2.28
CA ARG A 25 -11.92 -0.42 1.42
C ARG A 25 -10.50 -0.03 1.01
N GLU A 26 -10.31 1.20 0.55
CA GLU A 26 -8.99 1.67 0.11
C GLU A 26 -8.04 1.86 1.30
N TRP A 27 -8.52 2.24 2.49
CA TRP A 27 -7.71 2.24 3.69
C TRP A 27 -7.25 0.83 4.08
N ALA A 28 -8.17 -0.15 4.11
CA ALA A 28 -7.82 -1.54 4.38
C ALA A 28 -6.81 -2.08 3.36
N ARG A 29 -7.00 -1.75 2.07
CA ARG A 29 -6.06 -2.08 0.99
C ARG A 29 -4.67 -1.49 1.24
N ALA A 30 -4.59 -0.24 1.69
CA ALA A 30 -3.32 0.39 2.06
C ALA A 30 -2.65 -0.32 3.25
N GLN A 31 -3.41 -0.69 4.27
CA GLN A 31 -2.87 -1.42 5.43
C GLN A 31 -2.35 -2.82 5.06
N HIS A 32 -3.07 -3.54 4.19
CA HIS A 32 -2.59 -4.83 3.67
C HIS A 32 -1.30 -4.67 2.88
N ALA A 33 -1.22 -3.69 1.98
CA ALA A 33 0.00 -3.44 1.21
C ALA A 33 1.20 -3.08 2.11
N VAL A 34 0.97 -2.34 3.20
CA VAL A 34 2.00 -2.09 4.23
C VAL A 34 2.44 -3.37 4.92
N ALA A 35 1.50 -4.22 5.31
CA ALA A 35 1.81 -5.49 5.97
C ALA A 35 2.64 -6.41 5.07
N ASP A 36 2.26 -6.51 3.79
CA ASP A 36 2.98 -7.30 2.78
C ASP A 36 4.40 -6.76 2.57
N LEU A 37 4.55 -5.45 2.40
CA LEU A 37 5.85 -4.83 2.22
C LEU A 37 6.73 -4.99 3.47
N LYS A 38 6.16 -4.84 4.67
CA LYS A 38 6.86 -5.07 5.92
C LYS A 38 7.35 -6.51 6.04
N ALA A 39 6.51 -7.49 5.68
CA ALA A 39 6.87 -8.91 5.70
C ALA A 39 8.05 -9.19 4.76
N ALA A 40 7.94 -8.78 3.50
CA ALA A 40 8.98 -8.96 2.50
C ALA A 40 10.32 -8.31 2.92
N LEU A 41 10.29 -7.11 3.47
CA LEU A 41 11.50 -6.43 3.90
C LEU A 41 12.07 -6.98 5.23
N SER A 42 11.23 -7.58 6.08
CA SER A 42 11.69 -8.29 7.28
C SER A 42 12.45 -9.57 6.92
N GLU A 43 11.98 -10.30 5.91
CA GLU A 43 12.68 -11.48 5.37
C GLU A 43 14.06 -11.13 4.77
N LEU A 44 14.21 -9.91 4.25
CA LEU A 44 15.48 -9.38 3.75
C LEU A 44 16.44 -8.90 4.87
N GLY A 45 16.08 -9.10 6.15
CA GLY A 45 17.00 -8.97 7.28
C GLY A 45 16.97 -7.62 8.01
N ASN A 46 15.86 -6.87 7.93
CA ASN A 46 15.80 -5.47 8.42
C ASN A 46 14.47 -5.08 9.09
N GLY A 47 13.93 -5.92 9.98
CA GLY A 47 12.68 -5.62 10.71
C GLY A 47 12.64 -4.24 11.39
N ASP A 48 13.80 -3.69 11.78
CA ASP A 48 13.92 -2.40 12.48
C ASP A 48 14.22 -1.20 11.56
N ALA A 49 14.51 -1.40 10.28
CA ALA A 49 15.04 -0.34 9.42
C ALA A 49 13.99 0.51 8.69
N MET A 50 12.70 0.30 9.00
CA MET A 50 11.57 1.00 8.37
C MET A 50 10.65 1.67 9.40
N PRO A 51 11.16 2.58 10.24
CA PRO A 51 10.31 3.29 11.19
C PRO A 51 9.25 4.19 10.52
N TYR A 52 9.36 4.42 9.20
CA TYR A 52 8.50 5.33 8.44
C TYR A 52 7.70 4.65 7.31
N LEU A 53 7.45 3.34 7.40
CA LEU A 53 6.54 2.66 6.48
C LEU A 53 5.10 2.87 6.94
N ARG A 54 4.27 3.50 6.10
CA ARG A 54 2.85 3.75 6.40
C ARG A 54 1.96 3.59 5.17
N GLY A 55 0.70 3.33 5.42
CA GLY A 55 -0.36 3.22 4.41
C GLY A 55 -1.52 4.07 4.85
N ASP A 56 -2.09 4.83 3.92
CA ASP A 56 -3.13 5.80 4.21
C ASP A 56 -3.98 6.05 2.95
N VAL A 57 -4.99 6.90 3.09
CA VAL A 57 -5.90 7.31 2.02
C VAL A 57 -5.92 8.83 1.92
N ASN A 58 -5.87 9.34 0.70
CA ASN A 58 -5.96 10.79 0.48
C ASN A 58 -7.41 11.29 0.60
N VAL A 59 -7.59 12.61 0.49
CA VAL A 59 -8.91 13.26 0.55
C VAL A 59 -9.88 12.80 -0.56
N PHE A 60 -9.37 12.21 -1.64
CA PHE A 60 -10.17 11.64 -2.72
C PHE A 60 -10.49 10.14 -2.52
N GLY A 61 -10.09 9.56 -1.38
CA GLY A 61 -10.28 8.15 -1.06
C GLY A 61 -9.35 7.20 -1.82
N ALA A 62 -8.27 7.68 -2.41
CA ALA A 62 -7.28 6.81 -3.07
C ALA A 62 -6.22 6.34 -2.06
N ALA A 63 -5.99 5.02 -2.05
CA ALA A 63 -4.96 4.39 -1.23
C ALA A 63 -3.55 4.78 -1.68
N PHE A 64 -2.65 4.95 -0.72
CA PHE A 64 -1.22 5.05 -0.98
C PHE A 64 -0.40 4.39 0.12
N VAL A 65 0.82 3.99 -0.24
CA VAL A 65 1.84 3.49 0.68
C VAL A 65 3.05 4.40 0.58
N GLU A 66 3.53 4.87 1.71
CA GLU A 66 4.73 5.69 1.81
C GLU A 66 5.81 4.90 2.54
N LEU A 67 6.94 4.70 1.84
CA LEU A 67 8.19 4.26 2.44
C LEU A 67 9.03 5.52 2.67
N GLY A 68 9.08 5.99 3.92
CA GLY A 68 9.87 7.15 4.29
C GLY A 68 11.38 6.88 4.26
N ARG A 69 12.14 7.54 5.14
CA ARG A 69 13.59 7.38 5.18
C ARG A 69 13.98 5.95 5.52
N VAL A 70 14.92 5.40 4.76
CA VAL A 70 15.53 4.09 4.98
C VAL A 70 17.03 4.23 5.16
N THR A 71 17.66 3.26 5.83
CA THR A 71 19.13 3.21 5.93
C THR A 71 19.75 2.86 4.56
N PRO A 72 21.01 3.24 4.29
CA PRO A 72 21.71 2.82 3.07
C PRO A 72 21.74 1.30 2.87
N GLN A 73 21.87 0.54 3.96
CA GLN A 73 21.85 -0.92 3.96
C GLN A 73 20.50 -1.46 3.46
N THR A 74 19.40 -0.90 3.97
CA THR A 74 18.04 -1.27 3.53
C THR A 74 17.80 -0.88 2.07
N ALA A 75 18.26 0.30 1.64
CA ALA A 75 18.17 0.72 0.24
C ALA A 75 18.91 -0.24 -0.70
N ALA A 76 20.09 -0.72 -0.31
CA ALA A 76 20.86 -1.69 -1.08
C ALA A 76 20.15 -3.05 -1.20
N LEU A 77 19.51 -3.51 -0.13
CA LEU A 77 18.72 -4.76 -0.14
C LEU A 77 17.50 -4.64 -1.05
N ILE A 78 16.78 -3.51 -0.99
CA ILE A 78 15.64 -3.24 -1.90
C ILE A 78 16.11 -3.26 -3.35
N ALA A 79 17.22 -2.59 -3.67
CA ALA A 79 17.77 -2.56 -5.02
C ALA A 79 18.15 -3.97 -5.53
N GLN A 80 18.75 -4.79 -4.67
CA GLN A 80 19.10 -6.18 -5.00
C GLN A 80 17.86 -7.05 -5.25
N ALA A 81 16.83 -6.93 -4.40
CA ALA A 81 15.58 -7.67 -4.57
C ALA A 81 14.87 -7.31 -5.89
N LEU A 82 14.82 -6.02 -6.24
CA LEU A 82 14.24 -5.55 -7.49
C LEU A 82 15.03 -6.04 -8.72
N ALA A 83 16.36 -6.05 -8.64
CA ALA A 83 17.21 -6.58 -9.71
C ALA A 83 16.96 -8.08 -9.93
N HIS A 84 16.90 -8.86 -8.85
CA HIS A 84 16.62 -10.30 -8.92
C HIS A 84 15.23 -10.59 -9.53
N MET A 85 14.21 -9.82 -9.16
CA MET A 85 12.87 -9.93 -9.72
C MET A 85 12.86 -9.66 -11.24
N ARG A 86 13.51 -8.58 -11.67
CA ARG A 86 13.62 -8.22 -13.10
C ARG A 86 14.30 -9.32 -13.90
N ASP A 87 15.40 -9.84 -13.40
CA ASP A 87 16.16 -10.89 -14.09
C ASP A 87 15.36 -12.19 -14.18
N SER A 88 14.52 -12.46 -13.17
CA SER A 88 13.59 -13.60 -13.17
C SER A 88 12.46 -13.43 -14.20
N GLN A 89 11.93 -12.22 -14.38
CA GLN A 89 10.92 -11.92 -15.39
C GLN A 89 11.48 -12.06 -16.81
N ASN A 90 12.69 -11.54 -17.08
CA ASN A 90 13.32 -11.66 -18.38
C ASN A 90 13.50 -13.13 -18.81
N LYS A 91 13.96 -13.99 -17.89
CA LYS A 91 14.09 -15.43 -18.17
C LYS A 91 12.76 -16.11 -18.45
N ALA A 92 11.68 -15.69 -17.78
CA ALA A 92 10.34 -16.22 -18.00
C ALA A 92 9.78 -15.82 -19.38
N ASP A 93 10.07 -14.59 -19.83
CA ASP A 93 9.67 -14.11 -21.15
C ASP A 93 10.45 -14.79 -22.28
N GLU A 94 11.77 -15.00 -22.11
CA GLU A 94 12.60 -15.76 -23.05
C GLU A 94 12.12 -17.21 -23.20
N GLY A 95 11.72 -17.86 -22.11
CA GLY A 95 11.18 -19.22 -22.13
C GLY A 95 9.77 -19.35 -22.74
N ARG A 96 9.02 -18.25 -22.89
CA ARG A 96 7.71 -18.23 -23.60
C ARG A 96 7.85 -17.95 -25.09
N ALA A 97 8.96 -17.37 -25.52
CA ALA A 97 9.23 -17.04 -26.92
C ALA A 97 9.93 -18.17 -27.71
N ALA A 98 10.36 -19.24 -27.02
CA ALA A 98 10.99 -20.44 -27.57
C ALA A 98 10.00 -21.61 -27.64
#